data_AF-A0A363U2D6-F1
#
_entry.id   AF-A0A363U2D6-F1
#
_cell.length_a   1.000
_cell.length_b   1.000
_cell.length_c   1.000
_cell.angle_alpha   90.00
_cell.angle_beta   90.00
_cell.angle_gamma   90.00
#
_symmetry.space_group_name_H-M   'P 1'
#
loop_
_entity.id
_entity.type
_entity.pdbx_description
1 polymer ?
#
loop_
_entity_poly.entity_id
_entity_poly.type
_entity_poly.pdbx_seq_one_letter_code
_entity_poly.pdbx_strand_id
1 'polypeptide(L)'
;MSDLRVQKFAKILVEHSTRIEPGDRVLIEGTTAAEPLVRELYIQVLEKGGHPHPMIGFPGMVPFVQEDMYLTYASDTQLDFIPTFYKIAYDQFESRIRIHSATNTRGASSLDPVKAQRRGR
;
A
#
# COMPACT_ATOMS: atom_id res chain seq x y z
N MET A 1 -13.73 14.94 -13.00
CA MET A 1 -12.67 14.79 -14.01
C MET A 1 -11.37 14.61 -13.22
N SER A 2 -10.69 13.46 -13.31
CA SER A 2 -9.44 13.26 -12.58
C SER A 2 -8.35 14.21 -13.10
N ASP A 3 -7.47 14.65 -12.22
CA ASP A 3 -6.34 15.52 -12.59
C ASP A 3 -5.47 14.80 -13.62
N LEU A 4 -5.20 15.44 -14.76
CA LEU A 4 -4.44 14.86 -15.87
C LEU A 4 -3.04 14.38 -15.44
N ARG A 5 -2.45 15.00 -14.42
CA ARG A 5 -1.14 14.60 -13.88
C ARG A 5 -1.24 13.27 -13.15
N VAL A 6 -2.32 13.05 -12.39
CA VAL A 6 -2.60 11.79 -11.69
C VAL A 6 -2.88 10.68 -12.70
N GLN A 7 -3.68 10.96 -13.73
CA GLN A 7 -3.95 10.03 -14.82
C GLN A 7 -2.67 9.57 -15.54
N LYS A 8 -1.82 10.52 -15.95
CA LYS A 8 -0.55 10.19 -16.61
C LYS A 8 0.38 9.40 -15.70
N PHE A 9 0.43 9.73 -14.41
CA PHE A 9 1.26 9.01 -13.47
C PHE A 9 0.78 7.57 -13.25
N ALA A 10 -0.53 7.37 -13.03
CA ALA A 10 -1.13 6.04 -12.95
C ALA A 10 -0.84 5.20 -14.20
N LYS A 11 -0.87 5.81 -15.38
CA LYS A 11 -0.54 5.14 -16.65
C LYS A 11 0.88 4.61 -16.69
N ILE A 12 1.85 5.40 -16.24
CA ILE A 12 3.25 4.95 -16.15
C ILE A 12 3.38 3.77 -15.19
N LEU A 13 2.68 3.81 -14.05
CA LEU A 13 2.72 2.73 -13.08
C LEU A 13 2.13 1.45 -13.67
N VAL A 14 0.92 1.50 -14.23
CA VAL A 14 0.20 0.34 -14.77
C VAL A 14 0.86 -0.24 -16.02
N GLU A 15 1.18 0.60 -17.01
CA GLU A 15 1.64 0.13 -18.31
C GLU A 15 3.14 -0.13 -18.35
N HIS A 16 3.96 0.73 -17.74
CA HIS A 16 5.40 0.63 -17.88
C HIS A 16 6.04 -0.12 -16.72
N SER A 17 5.65 0.23 -15.50
CA SER A 17 6.32 -0.26 -14.29
C SER A 17 5.88 -1.68 -13.95
N THR A 18 4.55 -1.90 -13.89
CA THR A 18 3.99 -3.21 -13.55
C THR A 18 3.60 -4.06 -14.75
N ARG A 19 3.43 -3.46 -15.94
CA ARG A 19 3.04 -4.14 -17.18
C ARG A 19 1.84 -5.08 -16.98
N ILE A 20 0.75 -4.54 -16.46
CA ILE A 20 -0.44 -5.34 -16.12
C ILE A 20 -1.01 -6.04 -17.35
N GLU A 21 -1.28 -7.34 -17.19
CA GLU A 21 -1.93 -8.20 -18.16
C GLU A 21 -3.34 -8.63 -17.71
N PRO A 22 -4.23 -9.04 -18.64
CA PRO A 22 -5.54 -9.55 -18.28
C PRO A 22 -5.45 -10.75 -17.32
N GLY A 23 -6.21 -10.69 -16.22
CA GLY A 23 -6.22 -11.72 -15.17
C GLY A 23 -5.25 -11.47 -14.00
N ASP A 24 -4.31 -10.54 -14.12
CA ASP A 24 -3.40 -10.19 -13.04
C ASP A 24 -4.17 -9.66 -11.83
N ARG A 25 -3.90 -10.19 -10.64
CA ARG A 25 -4.32 -9.59 -9.38
C ARG A 25 -3.29 -8.53 -9.00
N VAL A 26 -3.77 -7.32 -8.76
CA VAL A 26 -2.91 -6.16 -8.50
C VAL A 26 -3.23 -5.62 -7.12
N LEU A 27 -2.28 -5.78 -6.18
CA LEU A 27 -2.39 -5.16 -4.87
C LEU A 27 -2.11 -3.66 -4.99
N ILE A 28 -3.04 -2.81 -4.54
CA ILE A 28 -2.84 -1.35 -4.46
C ILE A 28 -2.83 -0.95 -2.98
N GLU A 29 -1.66 -0.62 -2.45
CA GLU A 29 -1.49 -0.22 -1.05
C GLU A 29 -1.32 1.29 -0.92
N GLY A 30 -1.91 1.85 0.13
CA GLY A 30 -1.73 3.24 0.49
C GLY A 30 -2.60 3.63 1.68
N THR A 31 -2.65 4.93 1.94
CA THR A 31 -3.60 5.52 2.89
C THR A 31 -4.71 6.26 2.15
N THR A 32 -5.76 6.66 2.87
CA THR A 32 -6.81 7.54 2.31
C THR A 32 -6.26 8.84 1.72
N ALA A 33 -5.08 9.31 2.14
CA ALA A 33 -4.42 10.48 1.56
C ALA A 33 -4.00 10.26 0.08
N ALA A 34 -3.91 9.02 -0.38
CA ALA A 34 -3.60 8.66 -1.77
C ALA A 34 -4.84 8.50 -2.65
N GLU A 35 -6.05 8.80 -2.15
CA GLU A 35 -7.32 8.51 -2.84
C GLU A 35 -7.32 8.86 -4.33
N PRO A 36 -6.88 10.05 -4.77
CA PRO A 36 -6.93 10.40 -6.19
C PRO A 36 -6.14 9.42 -7.08
N LEU A 37 -4.96 9.00 -6.64
CA LEU A 37 -4.11 8.07 -7.38
C LEU A 37 -4.65 6.64 -7.30
N VAL A 38 -5.16 6.22 -6.13
CA VAL A 38 -5.75 4.88 -5.96
C VAL A 38 -6.94 4.68 -6.90
N ARG A 39 -7.84 5.66 -6.99
CA ARG A 39 -9.01 5.58 -7.89
C ARG A 39 -8.59 5.45 -9.35
N GLU A 40 -7.60 6.21 -9.76
CA GLU A 40 -7.11 6.20 -11.14
C GLU A 40 -6.38 4.89 -11.47
N LEU A 41 -5.55 4.37 -10.57
CA LEU A 41 -4.95 3.04 -10.70
C LEU A 41 -6.01 1.95 -10.80
N TYR A 42 -7.06 2.02 -9.98
CA TYR A 42 -8.17 1.06 -10.01
C TYR A 42 -8.84 1.02 -11.39
N ILE A 43 -9.14 2.18 -11.96
CA ILE A 43 -9.72 2.29 -13.31
C ILE A 43 -8.79 1.68 -14.35
N GLN A 44 -7.53 2.10 -14.38
CA GLN A 44 -6.61 1.68 -15.44
C GLN A 44 -6.21 0.19 -15.35
N VAL A 45 -6.17 -0.39 -14.14
CA VAL A 45 -6.00 -1.84 -13.98
C VAL A 45 -7.19 -2.60 -14.56
N LEU A 46 -8.43 -2.14 -14.30
CA LEU A 46 -9.63 -2.74 -14.91
C LEU A 46 -9.63 -2.61 -16.43
N GLU A 47 -9.23 -1.45 -16.98
CA GLU A 47 -9.13 -1.23 -18.42
C GLU A 47 -8.12 -2.17 -19.11
N LYS A 48 -7.11 -2.64 -18.38
CA LYS A 48 -6.15 -3.66 -18.85
C LYS A 48 -6.65 -5.09 -18.65
N GLY A 49 -7.82 -5.29 -18.05
CA GLY A 49 -8.38 -6.60 -17.75
C GLY A 49 -7.80 -7.24 -16.48
N GLY A 50 -7.04 -6.50 -15.69
CA GLY A 50 -6.56 -6.95 -14.38
C GLY A 50 -7.62 -6.83 -13.28
N HIS A 51 -7.33 -7.41 -12.13
CA HIS A 51 -8.16 -7.41 -10.92
C HIS A 51 -7.51 -6.54 -9.83
N PRO A 52 -7.90 -5.26 -9.70
CA PRO A 52 -7.35 -4.41 -8.65
C PRO A 52 -7.91 -4.79 -7.28
N HIS A 53 -7.01 -4.91 -6.31
CA HIS A 53 -7.32 -5.16 -4.89
C HIS A 53 -6.77 -4.01 -4.04
N PRO A 54 -7.58 -2.97 -3.75
CA PRO A 54 -7.17 -1.89 -2.88
C PRO A 54 -7.07 -2.36 -1.43
N MET A 55 -5.91 -2.17 -0.83
CA MET A 55 -5.68 -2.34 0.60
C MET A 55 -5.33 -0.96 1.18
N ILE A 56 -6.37 -0.18 1.43
CA ILE A 56 -6.27 1.21 1.87
C ILE A 56 -6.63 1.31 3.35
N GLY A 57 -5.73 1.92 4.12
CA GLY A 57 -5.97 2.23 5.54
C GLY A 57 -6.06 3.73 5.80
N PHE A 58 -6.45 4.09 7.03
CA PHE A 58 -6.26 5.45 7.50
C PHE A 58 -4.77 5.72 7.78
N PRO A 59 -4.29 6.96 7.61
CA PRO A 59 -2.98 7.35 8.13
C PRO A 59 -2.87 6.97 9.61
N GLY A 60 -1.73 6.40 10.02
CA GLY A 60 -1.60 5.87 11.38
C GLY A 60 -1.82 4.36 11.53
N MET A 61 -2.56 3.74 10.60
CA MET A 61 -3.10 2.38 10.77
C MET A 61 -2.57 1.36 9.75
N VAL A 62 -1.69 1.78 8.85
CA VAL A 62 -1.16 0.90 7.81
C VAL A 62 0.16 0.29 8.30
N PRO A 63 0.29 -1.05 8.34
CA PRO A 63 1.40 -1.77 9.01
C PRO A 63 2.80 -1.58 8.40
N PHE A 64 2.93 -0.72 7.40
CA PHE A 64 4.18 -0.39 6.73
C PHE A 64 4.46 1.11 6.68
N VAL A 65 3.58 1.94 7.24
CA VAL A 65 3.80 3.38 7.34
C VAL A 65 4.45 3.67 8.69
N GLN A 66 5.46 4.54 8.67
CA GLN A 66 6.29 4.94 9.80
C GLN A 66 5.54 5.67 10.94
N GLU A 67 4.22 5.70 10.89
CA GLU A 67 3.30 6.24 11.87
C GLU A 67 2.42 5.10 12.36
N ASP A 68 3.01 4.06 12.93
CA ASP A 68 2.22 2.87 13.17
C ASP A 68 1.66 2.91 14.59
N MET A 69 0.37 3.22 14.72
CA MET A 69 -0.38 2.98 15.96
C MET A 69 -0.19 1.52 16.40
N TYR A 70 0.00 0.60 15.45
CA TYR A 70 0.37 -0.77 15.74
C TYR A 70 1.70 -0.87 16.49
N LEU A 71 2.77 -0.20 16.05
CA LEU A 71 4.05 -0.20 16.78
C LEU A 71 3.91 0.39 18.20
N THR A 72 3.08 1.42 18.36
CA THR A 72 2.84 2.05 19.66
C THR A 72 2.08 1.12 20.61
N TYR A 73 0.96 0.54 20.18
CA TYR A 73 0.01 -0.13 21.06
C TYR A 73 0.08 -1.66 21.04
N ALA A 74 0.64 -2.28 20.00
CA ALA A 74 0.68 -3.74 19.89
C ALA A 74 1.61 -4.37 20.94
N SER A 75 1.21 -5.55 21.40
CA SER A 75 2.07 -6.44 22.17
C SER A 75 3.15 -7.05 21.27
N ASP A 76 4.20 -7.56 21.90
CA ASP A 76 5.27 -8.31 21.23
C ASP A 76 4.73 -9.45 20.34
N THR A 77 3.77 -10.23 20.86
CA THR A 77 3.14 -11.33 20.12
C THR A 77 2.32 -10.86 18.91
N GLN A 78 1.73 -9.66 18.99
CA GLN A 78 1.04 -9.04 17.87
C GLN A 78 2.05 -8.49 16.85
N LEU A 79 3.17 -7.90 17.30
CA LEU A 79 4.22 -7.45 16.39
C LEU A 79 4.83 -8.59 15.55
N ASP A 80 4.93 -9.78 16.14
CA ASP A 80 5.37 -11.01 15.47
C ASP A 80 4.30 -11.63 14.55
N PHE A 81 3.07 -11.12 14.55
CA PHE A 81 1.99 -11.64 13.71
C PHE A 81 2.20 -11.26 12.24
N ILE A 82 2.22 -12.27 11.38
CA ILE A 82 2.31 -12.11 9.93
C ILE A 82 0.94 -11.65 9.39
N PRO A 83 0.83 -10.46 8.77
CA PRO A 83 -0.45 -9.95 8.30
C PRO A 83 -1.06 -10.83 7.19
N THR A 84 -2.17 -11.50 7.49
CA THR A 84 -2.78 -12.54 6.64
C THR A 84 -3.01 -12.10 5.19
N PHE A 85 -3.68 -10.96 4.98
CA PHE A 85 -4.04 -10.51 3.63
C PHE A 85 -2.83 -10.04 2.83
N TYR A 86 -1.87 -9.38 3.48
CA TYR A 86 -0.61 -9.01 2.82
C TYR A 86 0.19 -10.25 2.43
N LYS A 87 0.26 -11.26 3.30
CA LYS A 87 0.94 -12.52 2.98
C LYS A 87 0.32 -13.18 1.76
N ILE A 88 -1.02 -13.30 1.72
CA ILE A 88 -1.72 -13.88 0.57
C ILE A 88 -1.41 -13.09 -0.70
N ALA A 89 -1.50 -11.76 -0.65
CA ALA A 89 -1.22 -10.94 -1.82
C ALA A 89 0.25 -11.05 -2.26
N TYR A 90 1.21 -11.06 -1.35
CA TYR A 90 2.63 -11.16 -1.69
C TYR A 90 2.99 -12.53 -2.26
N ASP A 91 2.37 -13.59 -1.76
CA ASP A 91 2.63 -14.95 -2.20
C ASP A 91 1.94 -15.28 -3.53
N GLN A 92 0.77 -14.67 -3.79
CA GLN A 92 -0.11 -15.13 -4.86
C GLN A 92 -0.34 -14.10 -5.95
N PHE A 93 -0.21 -12.79 -5.72
CA PHE A 93 -0.58 -11.79 -6.71
C PHE A 93 0.58 -11.53 -7.68
N GLU A 94 0.21 -11.21 -8.91
CA GLU A 94 1.13 -11.00 -10.01
C GLU A 94 1.79 -9.62 -9.93
N SER A 95 1.11 -8.66 -9.32
CA SER A 95 1.61 -7.29 -9.23
C SER A 95 1.21 -6.57 -7.94
N ARG A 96 2.03 -5.57 -7.59
CA ARG A 96 1.88 -4.76 -6.39
C ARG A 96 2.32 -3.32 -6.65
N ILE A 97 1.46 -2.38 -6.31
CA ILE A 97 1.74 -0.94 -6.34
C ILE A 97 1.56 -0.39 -4.93
N ARG A 98 2.67 0.04 -4.32
CA ARG A 98 2.68 0.64 -2.99
C ARG A 98 2.85 2.15 -3.08
N ILE A 99 1.86 2.89 -2.60
CA ILE A 99 1.87 4.35 -2.54
C ILE A 99 2.32 4.80 -1.15
N HIS A 100 3.47 5.46 -1.07
CA HIS A 100 3.96 6.06 0.16
C HIS A 100 3.23 7.40 0.41
N SER A 101 2.09 7.33 1.09
CA SER A 101 1.21 8.48 1.38
C SER A 101 1.16 8.86 2.86
N ALA A 102 2.32 8.90 3.49
CA ALA A 102 2.45 9.38 4.88
C ALA A 102 2.08 10.86 4.96
N THR A 103 1.16 11.21 5.87
CA THR A 103 0.75 12.60 6.09
C THR A 103 1.65 13.32 7.08
N ASN A 104 2.33 12.61 7.98
CA ASN A 104 3.40 13.19 8.77
C ASN A 104 4.72 12.40 8.61
N THR A 105 5.72 13.11 8.07
CA THR A 105 7.02 12.56 7.69
C THR A 105 7.97 12.41 8.89
N ARG A 106 7.60 12.93 10.06
CA ARG A 106 8.34 12.79 11.33
C ARG A 106 7.69 11.77 12.28
N GLY A 107 6.69 11.03 11.81
CA GLY A 107 5.97 10.04 12.58
C GLY A 107 6.81 8.98 13.28
N ALA A 108 7.95 8.61 12.66
CA ALA A 108 8.88 7.64 13.22
C ALA A 108 9.78 8.20 14.32
N SER A 109 9.89 9.52 14.49
CA SER A 109 10.86 10.14 15.40
C SER A 109 10.62 9.80 16.87
N SER A 110 9.39 9.39 17.24
CA SER A 110 9.01 9.04 18.60
C SER A 110 8.77 7.55 18.83
N LEU A 111 9.01 6.69 17.82
CA LEU A 111 8.75 5.26 17.92
C LEU A 111 9.87 4.53 18.66
N ASP A 112 9.50 3.49 19.41
CA ASP A 112 10.45 2.61 20.08
C ASP A 112 11.31 1.84 19.05
N PRO A 113 12.63 2.05 19.02
CA PRO A 113 13.51 1.43 18.02
C PRO A 113 13.56 -0.10 18.14
N VAL A 114 13.33 -0.66 19.33
CA VAL A 114 13.34 -2.12 19.55
C VAL A 114 12.12 -2.76 18.90
N LYS A 115 10.93 -2.16 19.11
CA LYS A 115 9.70 -2.62 18.45
C LYS A 115 9.77 -2.44 16.93
N ALA A 116 10.32 -1.31 16.46
CA ALA A 116 10.50 -1.06 15.04
C ALA A 116 11.44 -2.09 14.38
N GLN A 117 12.56 -2.41 15.04
CA GLN A 117 13.51 -3.42 14.56
C GLN A 117 12.88 -4.82 14.52
N ARG A 118 12.09 -5.18 15.54
CA ARG A 118 11.38 -6.47 15.59
C ARG A 118 10.46 -6.66 14.40
N ARG A 119 9.70 -5.62 14.05
CA ARG A 119 8.74 -5.64 12.93
C ARG A 119 9.40 -5.62 11.56
N GLY A 120 10.64 -5.11 11.45
CA GLY A 120 11.38 -5.05 10.19
C GLY A 120 12.00 -6.38 9.75
N ARG A 121 11.85 -7.44 10.54
CA ARG A 121 12.29 -8.82 10.22
C ARG A 121 11.17 -9.58 9.55
#